data_AF-A0A699W6Q9-F1
#
_entry.id   AF-A0A699W6Q9-F1
#
_cell.length_a   1.000
_cell.length_b   1.000
_cell.length_c   1.000
_cell.angle_alpha   90.00
_cell.angle_beta   90.00
_cell.angle_gamma   90.00
#
_symmetry.space_group_name_H-M   'P 1'
#
loop_
_entity.id
_entity.type
_entity.pdbx_description
1 polymer ?
#
loop_
_entity_poly.entity_id
_entity_poly.type
_entity_poly.pdbx_seq_one_letter_code
_entity_poly.pdbx_strand_id
1 'polypeptide(L)' 'QVTRTVSKEKRVEDVPVIRDFPEVFPEDLSGLPPPRQVEFRIDLIPGATPIFQSPHSEPGMDIMSSK' A
#
# COMPACT_ATOMS: atom_id res chain seq x y z
N GLN A 1 -23.68 46.98 -7.82
CA GLN A 1 -23.30 46.33 -6.55
C GLN A 1 -22.70 44.97 -6.90
N VAL A 2 -21.47 44.68 -6.47
CA VAL A 2 -20.82 43.38 -6.67
C VAL A 2 -20.25 42.98 -5.32
N THR A 3 -20.92 42.07 -4.63
CA THR A 3 -20.43 41.50 -3.38
C THR A 3 -19.23 40.60 -3.71
N ARG A 4 -18.03 41.12 -3.45
CA ARG A 4 -16.79 40.32 -3.41
C ARG A 4 -16.92 39.33 -2.25
N THR A 5 -17.17 38.06 -2.55
CA THR A 5 -17.01 36.99 -1.57
C THR A 5 -15.52 36.79 -1.35
N VAL A 6 -15.03 37.19 -0.17
CA VAL A 6 -13.65 36.94 0.24
C VAL A 6 -13.53 35.43 0.50
N SER A 7 -12.90 34.70 -0.42
CA SER A 7 -12.56 33.29 -0.20
C SER A 7 -11.52 33.24 0.91
N LYS A 8 -11.90 32.67 2.06
CA LYS A 8 -11.00 32.47 3.20
C LYS A 8 -9.88 31.50 2.75
N GLU A 9 -8.66 32.03 2.63
CA GLU A 9 -7.48 31.26 2.27
C GLU A 9 -7.24 30.19 3.33
N LYS A 10 -7.28 28.91 2.93
CA LYS A 10 -7.03 27.78 3.82
C LYS A 10 -5.54 27.70 4.09
N ARG A 11 -5.16 27.74 5.35
CA ARG A 11 -3.76 27.68 5.78
C ARG A 11 -3.35 26.22 5.98
N VAL A 12 -2.06 25.92 5.89
CA VAL A 12 -1.53 24.57 6.13
C VAL A 12 -1.88 24.09 7.54
N GLU A 13 -1.94 25.02 8.49
CA GLU A 13 -2.36 24.78 9.87
C GLU A 13 -3.84 24.31 10.01
N ASP A 14 -4.67 24.52 8.98
CA ASP A 14 -6.06 24.04 8.94
C ASP A 14 -6.18 22.57 8.52
N VAL A 15 -5.07 21.93 8.12
CA VAL A 15 -5.05 20.51 7.73
C VAL A 15 -4.90 19.65 8.98
N PRO A 16 -5.87 18.78 9.30
CA PRO A 16 -5.76 17.90 10.46
C PRO A 16 -4.58 16.94 10.26
N VAL A 17 -3.57 17.05 11.11
CA VAL A 17 -2.45 16.10 11.17
C VAL A 17 -2.96 14.85 11.87
N ILE A 18 -3.17 13.78 11.12
CA ILE A 18 -3.53 12.47 11.67
C ILE A 18 -2.27 11.93 12.37
N ARG A 19 -2.27 11.96 13.70
CA ARG A 19 -1.14 11.52 14.53
C ARG A 19 -1.18 10.04 14.91
N ASP A 20 -2.34 9.41 14.76
CA ASP A 20 -2.55 8.02 15.17
C ASP A 20 -2.59 7.15 13.93
N PHE A 21 -1.42 6.69 13.49
CA PHE A 21 -1.32 5.51 12.65
C PHE A 21 -1.27 4.31 13.61
N PRO A 22 -2.38 3.59 13.86
CA PRO A 22 -2.27 2.31 14.55
C PRO A 22 -1.33 1.47 13.72
N GLU A 23 -0.19 1.09 14.30
CA GLU A 23 0.90 0.26 13.78
C GLU A 23 0.50 -0.49 12.49
N VAL A 24 0.58 0.21 11.36
CA VAL A 24 -0.02 -0.26 10.09
C VAL A 24 0.73 -1.50 9.60
N PHE A 25 1.96 -1.63 10.08
CA PHE A 25 2.83 -2.76 9.92
C PHE A 25 3.55 -2.96 11.26
N PRO A 26 3.38 -4.10 11.95
CA PRO A 26 4.22 -4.43 13.09
C PRO A 26 5.69 -4.57 12.65
N GLU A 27 6.64 -4.20 13.53
CA GLU A 27 8.09 -4.34 13.26
C GLU A 27 8.46 -5.78 12.81
N ASP A 28 7.74 -6.77 13.31
CA ASP A 28 7.86 -8.16 12.91
C ASP A 28 6.84 -8.49 11.80
N LEU A 29 7.22 -8.24 10.55
CA LEU A 29 6.51 -8.70 9.34
C LEU A 29 6.58 -10.23 9.16
N SER A 30 6.37 -11.01 10.22
CA SER A 30 6.45 -12.48 10.22
C SER A 30 5.11 -13.18 9.97
N GLY A 31 4.01 -12.41 9.83
CA GLY A 31 2.65 -12.93 9.71
C GLY A 31 1.90 -12.45 8.47
N LEU A 32 0.88 -13.22 8.08
CA LEU A 32 -0.15 -12.74 7.16
C LEU A 32 -0.78 -11.46 7.72
N PRO A 33 -1.12 -10.47 6.87
CA PRO A 33 -1.80 -9.29 7.35
C PRO A 33 -3.08 -9.71 8.09
N PRO A 34 -3.47 -9.03 9.19
CA PRO A 34 -4.74 -9.28 9.85
C PRO A 34 -5.89 -9.30 8.85
N PRO A 35 -6.96 -10.09 9.08
CA PRO A 35 -8.13 -10.09 8.21
C PRO A 35 -8.65 -8.67 8.01
N ARG A 36 -8.41 -8.12 6.82
CA ARG A 36 -8.90 -6.79 6.45
C ARG A 36 -10.36 -6.94 6.06
N GLN A 37 -11.22 -6.04 6.56
CA GLN A 37 -12.63 -5.97 6.15
C GLN A 37 -12.81 -5.55 4.68
N VAL A 38 -11.72 -5.10 4.02
CA VAL A 38 -11.72 -4.69 2.62
C VAL A 38 -11.07 -5.76 1.75
N GLU A 39 -11.77 -6.12 0.68
CA GLU A 39 -11.27 -6.95 -0.41
C GLU A 39 -10.47 -6.08 -1.39
N PHE A 40 -9.25 -6.49 -1.73
CA PHE A 40 -8.44 -5.80 -2.73
C PHE A 40 -8.77 -6.35 -4.12
N ARG A 41 -9.05 -5.45 -5.05
CA ARG A 41 -9.26 -5.76 -6.47
C ARG A 41 -8.05 -5.27 -7.26
N ILE A 42 -7.58 -6.10 -8.19
CA ILE A 42 -6.56 -5.73 -9.17
C ILE A 42 -7.28 -5.59 -10.50
N ASP A 43 -7.50 -4.35 -10.91
CA ASP A 43 -8.10 -4.07 -12.21
C ASP A 43 -7.00 -4.15 -13.28
N LEU A 44 -7.23 -5.01 -14.28
CA LEU A 44 -6.35 -5.13 -15.43
C LEU A 44 -6.81 -4.19 -16.54
N ILE A 45 -5.86 -3.50 -17.18
CA ILE A 45 -6.15 -2.82 -18.43
C ILE A 45 -6.52 -3.87 -19.51
N PRO A 46 -7.47 -3.58 -20.42
CA PRO A 46 -7.78 -4.49 -21.53
C PRO A 46 -6.52 -4.84 -22.33
N GLY A 47 -6.24 -6.14 -22.46
CA GLY A 47 -5.05 -6.65 -23.15
C GLY A 47 -3.85 -6.97 -22.25
N ALA A 48 -3.94 -6.73 -20.94
CA ALA A 48 -2.94 -7.24 -19.99
C ALA A 48 -2.91 -8.77 -20.00
N THR A 49 -1.72 -9.35 -20.12
CA THR A 49 -1.50 -10.80 -20.11
C THR A 49 -0.65 -11.15 -18.88
N PRO A 50 -0.98 -12.20 -18.10
CA PRO A 50 -0.16 -12.62 -16.98
C PRO A 50 1.25 -12.98 -17.44
N ILE A 51 2.25 -12.58 -16.68
CA ILE A 51 3.64 -12.95 -16.90
C ILE A 51 4.08 -13.81 -15.71
N PHE A 52 4.64 -14.97 -16.00
CA PHE A 52 5.31 -15.81 -15.01
C PHE A 52 6.81 -15.77 -15.29
N GLN A 53 7.58 -15.38 -14.28
CA GLN A 53 9.04 -15.45 -14.31
C GLN A 53 9.48 -16.46 -13.25
N SER A 54 10.37 -17.37 -13.63
CA SER A 54 10.97 -18.29 -12.67
C SER A 54 11.77 -17.48 -11.63
N PRO A 55 11.81 -17.92 -10.36
CA PRO A 55 12.69 -17.31 -9.37
C PRO A 55 14.12 -17.22 -9.93
N HIS A 56 14.77 -16.09 -9.72
CA HIS A 56 16.19 -15.98 -10.00
C HIS A 56 16.92 -16.96 -9.08
N SER A 57 17.70 -17.87 -9.66
CA SER A 57 18.52 -18.78 -8.89
C SER A 57 19.61 -17.95 -8.19
N GLU A 58 19.47 -17.76 -6.88
CA GLU A 58 20.55 -17.25 -6.05
C GLU A 58 21.64 -18.33 -6.02
N PRO A 59 22.84 -18.06 -6.56
CA PRO A 59 23.93 -19.03 -6.49
C PRO A 59 24.35 -19.21 -5.02
N GLY A 60 24.14 -20.41 -4.47
CA GLY A 60 24.66 -20.78 -3.15
C GLY A 60 23.62 -21.17 -2.09
N MET A 61 22.33 -21.27 -2.43
CA MET A 61 21.32 -21.90 -1.56
C MET A 61 20.97 -23.32 -2.01
N ASP A 62 21.99 -24.13 -2.24
CA ASP A 62 21.80 -25.58 -2.30
C ASP A 62 21.54 -26.09 -0.87
N ILE A 63 20.69 -27.12 -0.77
CA ILE A 63 20.49 -28.04 0.36
C ILE A 63 19.58 -27.64 1.55
N MET A 64 18.28 -27.48 1.31
CA MET A 64 17.25 -27.96 2.26
C MET A 64 16.08 -28.66 1.54
N SER A 65 16.34 -29.44 0.49
CA SER A 65 15.37 -30.44 0.02
C SER A 65 15.52 -31.70 0.87
N SER A 66 14.84 -31.75 2.00
CA SER A 66 14.67 -32.99 2.78
C SER A 66 13.75 -33.96 2.02
N LYS A 67 14.22 -35.20 1.94
CA LYS A 67 13.58 -36.40 1.38
C LYS A 67 12.37 -36.88 2.19
#